data_AF-A0A7W1NRW2-F1
#
_entry.id   AF-A0A7W1NRW2-F1
#
_cell.length_a   1.000
_cell.length_b   1.000
_cell.length_c   1.000
_cell.angle_alpha   90.00
_cell.angle_beta   90.00
_cell.angle_gamma   90.00
#
_symmetry.space_group_name_H-M   'P 1'
#
loop_
_entity.id
_entity.type
_entity.pdbx_description
1 polymer ?
#
loop_
_entity_poly.entity_id
_entity_poly.type
_entity_poly.pdbx_seq_one_letter_code
_entity_poly.pdbx_strand_id
1 'polypeptide(L)'
;MVKKLEHLTFTNELKINLLRSTIKENVIPVSSFDYDAEFDALTLRFIQDTPDVIVHYIDDHVGLLYQPETKEIVGIQIEDFGHSFLPHHDAIRKVWNLTSTDSRIENVGDLQIIFERKKPQIAREVFKLTENLLEKQGFEFGDFLK
;
A
#
# COMPACT_ATOMS: atom_id res chain seq x y z
N MET A 1 -16.68 -22.26 -23.27
CA MET A 1 -15.22 -22.30 -23.44
C MET A 1 -14.65 -21.13 -22.67
N VAL A 2 -14.15 -21.35 -21.46
CA VAL A 2 -13.60 -20.27 -20.63
C VAL A 2 -12.24 -19.90 -21.22
N LYS A 3 -12.09 -18.67 -21.72
CA LYS A 3 -10.78 -18.16 -22.15
C LYS A 3 -9.85 -18.23 -20.94
N LYS A 4 -8.74 -18.94 -21.08
CA LYS A 4 -7.69 -18.97 -20.07
C LYS A 4 -7.15 -17.54 -19.96
N LEU A 5 -7.25 -16.95 -18.78
CA LEU A 5 -6.70 -15.62 -18.52
C LEU A 5 -5.18 -15.72 -18.69
N GLU A 6 -4.64 -14.91 -19.59
CA GLU A 6 -3.18 -14.79 -19.76
C GLU A 6 -2.66 -13.79 -18.73
N HIS A 7 -1.60 -14.16 -18.02
CA HIS A 7 -0.93 -13.26 -17.10
C HIS A 7 -0.22 -12.17 -17.91
N LEU A 8 -0.53 -10.90 -17.63
CA LEU A 8 0.12 -9.76 -18.27
C LEU A 8 1.60 -9.63 -17.87
N THR A 9 1.94 -10.04 -16.65
CA THR A 9 3.29 -10.00 -16.07
C THR A 9 3.37 -11.02 -14.93
N PHE A 10 4.56 -11.59 -14.70
CA PHE A 10 4.83 -12.39 -13.51
C PHE A 10 5.40 -11.53 -12.38
N THR A 11 5.11 -11.87 -11.12
CA THR A 11 5.56 -11.08 -9.97
C THR A 11 7.08 -10.89 -9.99
N ASN A 12 7.86 -11.92 -10.31
CA ASN A 12 9.33 -11.86 -10.38
C ASN A 12 9.92 -10.96 -11.48
N GLU A 13 9.08 -10.45 -12.39
CA GLU A 13 9.50 -9.48 -13.40
C GLU A 13 9.34 -8.03 -12.92
N LEU A 14 8.65 -7.82 -11.79
CA LEU A 14 8.48 -6.50 -11.18
C LEU A 14 9.77 -6.05 -10.50
N LYS A 15 10.00 -4.75 -10.54
CA LYS A 15 11.20 -4.10 -9.99
C LYS A 15 10.83 -3.25 -8.77
N ILE A 16 11.76 -3.23 -7.81
CA ILE A 16 11.62 -2.54 -6.52
C ILE A 16 12.76 -1.53 -6.32
N ASN A 17 13.34 -1.01 -7.40
CA ASN A 17 14.49 -0.11 -7.33
C ASN A 17 14.15 1.19 -6.59
N LEU A 18 12.99 1.77 -6.88
CA LEU A 18 12.48 2.98 -6.21
C LEU A 18 12.22 2.73 -4.74
N LEU A 19 11.61 1.59 -4.41
CA LEU A 19 11.40 1.18 -3.03
C LEU A 19 12.74 1.06 -2.28
N ARG A 20 13.71 0.34 -2.87
CA ARG A 20 15.04 0.15 -2.29
C ARG A 20 15.82 1.45 -2.14
N SER A 21 15.74 2.38 -3.09
CA SER A 21 16.47 3.65 -3.02
C SER A 21 15.96 4.55 -1.90
N THR A 22 14.66 4.48 -1.59
CA THR A 22 14.03 5.43 -0.68
C THR A 22 13.93 4.93 0.76
N ILE A 23 13.92 3.60 0.97
CA ILE A 23 13.97 2.99 2.31
C ILE A 23 15.31 3.25 3.02
N LYS A 24 16.39 3.60 2.30
CA LYS A 24 17.70 3.95 2.88
C LYS A 24 17.63 5.07 3.93
N GLU A 25 16.57 5.87 3.95
CA GLU A 25 16.38 6.97 4.90
C GLU A 25 15.41 6.65 6.05
N ASN A 26 14.98 5.40 6.23
CA ASN A 26 13.92 5.00 7.18
C ASN A 26 12.57 5.73 6.97
N VAL A 27 12.38 6.32 5.79
CA VAL A 27 11.15 7.01 5.38
C VAL A 27 10.60 6.28 4.18
N ILE A 28 9.35 5.80 4.28
CA ILE A 28 8.62 5.32 3.11
C ILE A 28 8.09 6.57 2.41
N PRO A 29 8.52 6.86 1.17
CA PRO A 29 8.14 8.07 0.47
C PRO A 29 6.70 7.95 -0.02
N VAL A 30 5.71 8.14 0.83
CA VAL A 30 4.32 8.15 0.35
C VAL A 30 4.03 9.50 -0.27
N SER A 31 4.02 9.56 -1.60
CA SER A 31 3.64 10.76 -2.36
C SER A 31 2.14 11.00 -2.30
N SER A 32 1.35 9.93 -2.30
CA SER A 32 -0.12 9.98 -2.22
C SER A 32 -0.64 8.88 -1.30
N PHE A 33 -1.64 9.24 -0.51
CA PHE A 33 -2.37 8.34 0.37
C PHE A 33 -3.86 8.65 0.18
N ASP A 34 -4.53 7.76 -0.54
CA ASP A 34 -5.91 7.95 -0.97
C ASP A 34 -6.75 6.76 -0.52
N TYR A 35 -7.80 7.03 0.24
CA TYR A 35 -8.78 6.02 0.61
C TYR A 35 -10.11 6.33 -0.05
N ASP A 36 -10.57 5.43 -0.91
CA ASP A 36 -11.86 5.49 -1.56
C ASP A 36 -12.87 4.67 -0.77
N ALA A 37 -13.80 5.34 -0.11
CA ALA A 37 -14.81 4.69 0.73
C ALA A 37 -15.94 4.03 -0.08
N GLU A 38 -16.15 4.41 -1.34
CA GLU A 38 -17.19 3.79 -2.19
C GLU A 38 -16.72 2.45 -2.73
N PHE A 39 -15.44 2.35 -3.09
CA PHE A 39 -14.80 1.11 -3.55
C PHE A 39 -14.12 0.31 -2.42
N ASP A 40 -14.09 0.85 -1.20
CA ASP A 40 -13.36 0.31 -0.06
C ASP A 40 -11.90 -0.03 -0.40
N ALA A 41 -11.20 0.92 -1.01
CA ALA A 41 -9.84 0.72 -1.50
C ALA A 41 -8.87 1.77 -0.93
N LEU A 42 -7.77 1.30 -0.34
CA LEU A 42 -6.65 2.15 0.07
C LEU A 42 -5.54 2.10 -0.97
N THR A 43 -5.17 3.26 -1.51
CA THR A 43 -4.06 3.43 -2.45
C THR A 43 -2.93 4.23 -1.82
N LEU A 44 -1.73 3.66 -1.83
CA LEU A 44 -0.47 4.30 -1.46
C LEU A 44 0.39 4.44 -2.70
N ARG A 45 0.81 5.66 -3.05
CA ARG A 45 1.76 5.89 -4.15
C ARG A 45 3.10 6.35 -3.60
N PHE A 46 4.18 5.87 -4.23
CA PHE A 46 5.54 6.23 -3.87
C PHE A 46 6.09 7.42 -4.66
N ILE A 47 5.54 7.63 -5.85
CA ILE A 47 5.88 8.72 -6.74
C ILE A 47 4.61 9.47 -7.15
N GLN A 48 4.74 10.78 -7.34
CA GLN A 48 3.62 11.61 -7.80
C GLN A 48 3.45 11.45 -9.31
N ASP A 49 2.25 11.68 -9.82
CA ASP A 49 1.96 11.81 -11.27
C ASP A 49 2.42 10.65 -12.15
N THR A 50 2.00 9.43 -11.80
CA THR A 50 2.16 8.27 -12.70
C THR A 50 0.82 7.98 -13.39
N PRO A 51 0.62 8.42 -14.65
CA PRO A 51 -0.68 8.36 -15.29
C PRO A 51 -1.11 6.91 -15.57
N ASP A 52 -0.16 6.06 -15.96
CA ASP A 52 -0.45 4.69 -16.36
C ASP A 52 0.20 3.70 -15.38
N VAL A 53 -0.64 3.04 -14.60
CA VAL A 53 -0.24 1.95 -13.69
C VAL A 53 -1.12 0.74 -13.92
N ILE A 54 -0.53 -0.44 -13.77
CA ILE A 54 -1.26 -1.71 -13.74
C ILE A 54 -1.22 -2.23 -12.31
N VAL A 55 -2.36 -2.76 -11.85
CA VAL A 55 -2.47 -3.45 -10.56
C VAL A 55 -2.09 -4.92 -10.76
N HIS A 56 -1.08 -5.39 -10.01
CA HIS A 56 -0.69 -6.79 -9.94
C HIS A 56 -0.97 -7.35 -8.55
N TYR A 57 -1.99 -8.17 -8.41
CA TYR A 57 -2.37 -8.76 -7.11
C TYR A 57 -1.36 -9.83 -6.68
N ILE A 58 -0.88 -9.70 -5.45
CA ILE A 58 0.01 -10.67 -4.80
C ILE A 58 -0.67 -11.50 -3.72
N ASP A 59 -1.87 -11.06 -3.29
CA ASP A 59 -2.84 -11.86 -2.56
C ASP A 59 -4.27 -11.40 -2.94
N ASP A 60 -5.30 -11.86 -2.19
CA ASP A 60 -6.71 -11.58 -2.49
C ASP A 60 -7.10 -10.10 -2.32
N HIS A 61 -6.29 -9.28 -1.65
CA HIS A 61 -6.60 -7.89 -1.32
C HIS A 61 -5.49 -6.90 -1.70
N VAL A 62 -4.23 -7.34 -1.77
CA VAL A 62 -3.03 -6.53 -1.92
C VAL A 62 -2.58 -6.56 -3.37
N GLY A 63 -2.71 -5.41 -4.02
CA GLY A 63 -2.21 -5.11 -5.36
C GLY A 63 -0.93 -4.28 -5.32
N LEU A 64 0.02 -4.61 -6.18
CA LEU A 64 1.18 -3.78 -6.49
C LEU A 64 0.85 -2.90 -7.69
N LEU A 65 1.03 -1.59 -7.55
CA LEU A 65 0.92 -0.67 -8.67
C LEU A 65 2.27 -0.62 -9.36
N TYR A 66 2.33 -0.96 -10.65
CA TYR A 66 3.57 -0.90 -11.41
C TYR A 66 3.41 -0.17 -12.75
N GLN A 67 4.50 0.48 -13.19
CA GLN A 67 4.58 1.09 -14.51
C GLN A 67 4.80 0.01 -15.58
N PRO A 68 3.95 -0.09 -16.61
CA PRO A 68 4.03 -1.18 -17.60
C PRO A 68 5.35 -1.22 -18.37
N GLU A 69 5.91 -0.05 -18.70
CA GLU A 69 7.14 0.05 -19.51
C GLU A 69 8.39 -0.37 -18.74
N THR A 70 8.49 0.03 -17.47
CA THR A 70 9.68 -0.19 -16.65
C THR A 70 9.57 -1.44 -15.78
N LYS A 71 8.34 -1.92 -15.56
CA LYS A 71 7.93 -2.89 -14.53
C LYS A 71 8.25 -2.43 -13.11
N GLU A 72 8.47 -1.13 -12.90
CA GLU A 72 8.82 -0.58 -11.61
C GLU A 72 7.57 -0.43 -10.73
N ILE A 73 7.65 -0.91 -9.50
CA ILE A 73 6.59 -0.76 -8.49
C ILE A 73 6.61 0.67 -7.98
N VAL A 74 5.46 1.33 -8.11
CA VAL A 74 5.24 2.74 -7.82
C VAL A 74 4.16 2.98 -6.76
N GLY A 75 3.55 1.90 -6.26
CA GLY A 75 2.57 1.99 -5.19
C GLY A 75 2.01 0.64 -4.75
N ILE A 76 1.12 0.70 -3.78
CA ILE A 76 0.36 -0.42 -3.23
C ILE A 76 -1.12 -0.03 -3.23
N GLN A 77 -1.98 -0.94 -3.65
CA GLN A 77 -3.42 -0.84 -3.51
C GLN A 77 -3.88 -1.96 -2.59
N ILE A 78 -4.79 -1.68 -1.67
CA ILE A 78 -5.46 -2.67 -0.84
C ILE A 78 -6.96 -2.55 -1.07
N GLU A 79 -7.59 -3.62 -1.54
CA GLU A 79 -9.04 -3.74 -1.73
C GLU A 79 -9.73 -4.33 -0.51
N ASP A 80 -11.04 -4.10 -0.41
CA ASP A 80 -11.86 -4.42 0.76
C ASP A 80 -11.17 -3.97 2.07
N PHE A 81 -10.55 -2.78 2.04
CA PHE A 81 -9.63 -2.35 3.08
C PHE A 81 -10.31 -2.31 4.44
N GLY A 82 -11.43 -1.58 4.54
CA GLY A 82 -12.21 -1.43 5.75
C GLY A 82 -12.96 -2.71 6.14
N HIS A 83 -13.58 -3.38 5.18
CA HIS A 83 -14.50 -4.50 5.47
C HIS A 83 -13.80 -5.83 5.70
N SER A 84 -12.76 -6.15 4.92
CA SER A 84 -12.11 -7.47 4.94
C SER A 84 -10.67 -7.39 5.41
N PHE A 85 -9.88 -6.42 4.96
CA PHE A 85 -8.47 -6.35 5.28
C PHE A 85 -8.20 -5.93 6.74
N LEU A 86 -8.76 -4.80 7.18
CA LEU A 86 -8.56 -4.27 8.53
C LEU A 86 -8.89 -5.28 9.66
N PRO A 87 -10.01 -6.04 9.62
CA PRO A 87 -10.31 -7.04 10.64
C PRO A 87 -9.22 -8.10 10.85
N HIS A 88 -8.45 -8.42 9.81
CA HIS A 88 -7.39 -9.43 9.85
C HIS A 88 -6.01 -8.85 10.18
N HIS A 89 -5.86 -7.52 10.19
CA HIS A 89 -4.58 -6.84 10.41
C HIS A 89 -4.63 -5.88 11.61
N ASP A 90 -4.57 -6.46 12.81
CA ASP A 90 -4.68 -5.75 14.10
C ASP A 90 -3.75 -4.53 14.25
N ALA A 91 -2.52 -4.61 13.75
CA ALA A 91 -1.57 -3.50 13.82
C ALA A 91 -2.08 -2.29 13.01
N ILE A 92 -2.55 -2.53 11.79
CA ILE A 92 -3.08 -1.50 10.88
C ILE A 92 -4.42 -0.99 11.42
N ARG A 93 -5.30 -1.90 11.86
CA ARG A 93 -6.61 -1.55 12.45
C ARG A 93 -6.50 -0.65 13.67
N LYS A 94 -5.54 -0.89 14.56
CA LYS A 94 -5.32 -0.03 15.73
C LYS A 94 -4.95 1.38 15.30
N VAL A 95 -4.02 1.54 14.36
CA VAL A 95 -3.62 2.86 13.87
C VAL A 95 -4.75 3.55 13.12
N TRP A 96 -5.52 2.79 12.32
CA TRP A 96 -6.68 3.28 11.58
C TRP A 96 -7.81 3.73 12.52
N ASN A 97 -8.24 2.90 13.47
CA ASN A 97 -9.34 3.21 14.37
C ASN A 97 -9.01 4.33 15.37
N LEU A 98 -7.73 4.51 15.72
CA LEU A 98 -7.31 5.68 16.51
C LEU A 98 -7.56 7.00 15.78
N THR A 99 -7.73 7.01 14.45
CA THR A 99 -8.17 8.20 13.71
C THR A 99 -9.67 8.46 13.86
N SER A 100 -10.48 7.45 14.14
CA SER A 100 -11.94 7.56 14.28
C SER A 100 -12.44 7.70 15.73
N THR A 101 -11.60 7.40 16.74
CA THR A 101 -12.00 7.41 18.17
C THR A 101 -11.40 8.52 19.02
N ASP A 102 -10.60 9.45 18.46
CA ASP A 102 -10.07 10.56 19.24
C ASP A 102 -11.22 11.51 19.64
N SER A 103 -11.72 11.37 20.86
CA SER A 103 -12.91 12.04 21.42
C SER A 103 -12.74 13.55 21.67
N ARG A 104 -11.79 14.19 20.96
CA ARG A 104 -11.53 15.63 20.94
C ARG A 104 -11.61 16.22 19.53
N ILE A 105 -12.21 15.51 18.60
CA ILE A 105 -12.53 16.04 17.28
C ILE A 105 -13.73 16.98 17.45
N GLU A 106 -13.44 18.26 17.61
CA GLU A 106 -14.48 19.29 17.65
C GLU A 106 -14.90 19.71 16.23
N ASN A 107 -14.00 19.58 15.24
CA ASN A 107 -14.25 19.98 13.86
C ASN A 107 -13.63 19.03 12.81
N VAL A 108 -14.18 19.03 11.58
CA VAL A 108 -13.70 18.23 10.43
C VAL A 108 -12.22 18.50 10.10
N GLY A 109 -11.71 19.70 10.39
CA GLY A 109 -10.29 20.03 10.21
C GLY A 109 -9.35 19.26 11.14
N ASP A 110 -9.78 18.91 12.35
CA ASP A 110 -8.97 18.16 13.31
C ASP A 110 -8.82 16.69 12.88
N LEU A 111 -9.89 16.12 12.30
CA LEU A 111 -9.87 14.80 11.66
C LEU A 111 -8.84 14.74 10.54
N GLN A 112 -8.83 15.75 9.67
CA GLN A 112 -7.88 15.83 8.56
C GLN A 112 -6.44 15.90 9.08
N ILE A 113 -6.17 16.72 10.10
CA ILE A 113 -4.82 16.85 10.69
C ILE A 113 -4.36 15.55 11.37
N ILE A 114 -5.25 14.86 12.10
CA ILE A 114 -4.93 13.58 12.75
C ILE A 114 -4.64 12.52 11.68
N PHE A 115 -5.45 12.46 10.62
CA PHE A 115 -5.26 11.54 9.52
C PHE A 115 -3.92 11.77 8.83
N GLU A 116 -3.58 13.01 8.45
CA GLU A 116 -2.28 13.37 7.87
C GLU A 116 -1.10 12.95 8.75
N ARG A 117 -1.22 13.08 10.08
CA ARG A 117 -0.16 12.66 11.02
C ARG A 117 -0.02 11.14 11.15
N LYS A 118 -1.07 10.38 10.85
CA LYS A 118 -1.12 8.91 10.99
C LYS A 118 -0.86 8.18 9.68
N LYS A 119 -1.01 8.83 8.52
CA LYS A 119 -0.65 8.29 7.20
C LYS A 119 0.72 7.60 7.17
N PRO A 120 1.81 8.18 7.73
CA PRO A 120 3.12 7.52 7.73
C PRO A 120 3.14 6.22 8.54
N GLN A 121 2.36 6.13 9.62
CA GLN A 121 2.27 4.92 10.44
C GLN A 121 1.50 3.82 9.72
N ILE A 122 0.37 4.16 9.09
CA ILE A 122 -0.42 3.21 8.30
C ILE A 122 0.40 2.70 7.11
N ALA A 123 1.02 3.61 6.37
CA ALA A 123 1.86 3.25 5.23
C ALA A 123 3.04 2.35 5.63
N ARG A 124 3.63 2.59 6.81
CA ARG A 124 4.68 1.71 7.34
C ARG A 124 4.20 0.30 7.59
N GLU A 125 3.05 0.14 8.24
CA GLU A 125 2.53 -1.19 8.54
C GLU A 125 2.04 -1.91 7.27
N VAL A 126 1.42 -1.19 6.34
CA VAL A 126 1.06 -1.72 5.01
C VAL A 126 2.31 -2.16 4.25
N PHE A 127 3.36 -1.35 4.27
CA PHE A 127 4.61 -1.68 3.58
C PHE A 127 5.27 -2.93 4.18
N LYS A 128 5.39 -3.02 5.51
CA LYS A 128 5.91 -4.24 6.18
C LYS A 128 5.13 -5.49 5.80
N LEU A 129 3.80 -5.39 5.75
CA LEU A 129 2.96 -6.50 5.35
C LEU A 129 3.24 -6.91 3.89
N THR A 130 3.35 -5.92 3.01
CA THR A 130 3.64 -6.13 1.58
C THR A 130 5.05 -6.71 1.38
N GLU A 131 6.04 -6.26 2.14
CA GLU A 131 7.41 -6.80 2.14
C GLU A 131 7.39 -8.31 2.48
N ASN A 132 6.72 -8.70 3.56
CA ASN A 132 6.56 -10.12 3.93
C ASN A 132 5.88 -10.95 2.82
N LEU A 133 4.90 -10.37 2.11
CA LEU A 133 4.24 -11.05 0.99
C LEU A 133 5.19 -11.18 -0.20
N LEU A 134 5.93 -10.13 -0.53
CA LEU A 134 6.90 -10.14 -1.63
C LEU A 134 8.04 -11.12 -1.36
N GLU A 135 8.53 -11.22 -0.13
CA GLU A 135 9.53 -12.22 0.26
C GLU A 135 9.05 -13.65 0.03
N LYS A 136 7.78 -13.95 0.35
CA LYS A 136 7.16 -15.24 0.04
C LYS A 136 7.06 -15.51 -1.47
N GLN A 137 7.04 -14.46 -2.29
CA GLN A 137 7.06 -14.52 -3.75
C GLN A 137 8.49 -14.55 -4.33
N GLY A 138 9.52 -14.62 -3.47
CA GLY A 138 10.92 -14.73 -3.88
C GLY A 138 11.65 -13.40 -4.08
N PHE A 139 11.09 -12.28 -3.62
CA PHE A 139 11.81 -11.01 -3.57
C PHE A 139 12.74 -10.97 -2.37
N GLU A 140 14.00 -10.59 -2.60
CA GLU A 140 14.91 -10.30 -1.49
C GLU A 140 14.86 -8.82 -1.18
N PHE A 141 14.24 -8.47 -0.05
CA PHE A 141 14.29 -7.10 0.43
C PHE A 141 15.60 -6.84 1.16
N GLY A 142 16.11 -7.76 1.99
CA GLY A 142 17.26 -7.58 2.88
C GLY A 142 16.84 -7.00 4.24
N ASP A 143 17.74 -6.90 5.22
CA ASP A 143 17.41 -6.38 6.58
C ASP A 143 17.13 -4.85 6.60
N PHE A 144 16.11 -4.36 5.90
CA PHE A 144 15.90 -2.93 5.65
C PHE A 144 15.01 -2.22 6.68
N LEU A 145 14.26 -2.94 7.53
CA LEU A 145 13.34 -2.34 8.54
C LEU A 145 13.59 -2.81 9.99
N LYS A 146 14.85 -3.08 10.36
CA LYS A 146 15.23 -3.38 11.76
C LYS A 146 14.99 -2.19 12.70
#